data_AF-A0A1G0WFG9-F1
#
_entry.id   AF-A0A1G0WFG9-F1
#
_cell.length_a   1.000
_cell.length_b   1.000
_cell.length_c   1.000
_cell.angle_alpha   90.00
_cell.angle_beta   90.00
_cell.angle_gamma   90.00
#
_symmetry.space_group_name_H-M   'P 1'
#
loop_
_entity.id
_entity.type
_entity.pdbx_description
1 polymer ?
#
loop_
_entity_poly.entity_id
_entity_poly.type
_entity_poly.pdbx_seq_one_letter_code
_entity_poly.pdbx_strand_id
1 'polypeptide(L)'
;MHKRIKEITLTKEQAIAEAKRYLANAKETIAKSPIGIAGKIYEDSKYVREGAAMAYLAALKAIDGWLLGKGTPNEKLPKSIDEYWAVRRKIPHNGKFTEDLTIVYQNLHLGAYYQGFVDINFVKNGLRAVKEIISMLE
;
A
#
# COMPACT_ATOMS: atom_id res chain seq x y z
N MET A 1 0.70 27.49 20.98
CA MET A 1 0.25 26.23 21.61
C MET A 1 -0.17 25.26 20.51
N HIS A 2 0.77 24.46 19.99
CA HIS A 2 0.46 23.49 18.94
C HIS A 2 -0.42 22.38 19.55
N LYS A 3 -1.70 22.32 19.16
CA LYS A 3 -2.54 21.14 19.43
C LYS A 3 -1.78 19.95 18.85
N ARG A 4 -1.27 19.06 19.71
CA ARG A 4 -0.94 17.69 19.29
C ARG A 4 -2.20 17.18 18.61
N ILE A 5 -2.15 16.98 17.31
CA ILE A 5 -3.15 16.19 16.60
C ILE A 5 -3.12 14.86 17.36
N LYS A 6 -4.19 14.55 18.09
CA LYS A 6 -4.36 13.21 18.67
C LYS A 6 -4.34 12.30 17.46
N GLU A 7 -3.23 11.60 17.24
CA GLU A 7 -3.21 10.46 16.33
C GLU A 7 -4.40 9.59 16.71
N ILE A 8 -5.31 9.40 15.77
CA ILE A 8 -6.44 8.52 15.96
C ILE A 8 -5.84 7.13 16.10
N THR A 9 -5.75 6.65 17.34
CA THR A 9 -5.37 5.26 17.64
C THR A 9 -6.42 4.37 16.97
N LEU A 10 -6.04 3.73 15.87
CA LEU A 10 -6.87 2.74 15.20
C LEU A 10 -6.72 1.39 15.91
N THR A 11 -7.79 0.61 16.00
CA THR A 11 -7.68 -0.83 16.28
C THR A 11 -7.15 -1.56 15.03
N LYS A 12 -6.76 -2.84 15.18
CA LYS A 12 -6.40 -3.69 14.04
C LYS A 12 -7.49 -3.66 12.96
N GLU A 13 -8.74 -3.87 13.37
CA GLU A 13 -9.89 -3.98 12.47
C GLU A 13 -10.13 -2.66 11.72
N GLN A 14 -10.01 -1.54 12.42
CA GLN A 14 -10.14 -0.21 11.82
C GLN A 14 -9.01 0.08 10.83
N ALA A 15 -7.77 -0.27 11.16
CA ALA A 15 -6.62 -0.10 10.27
C ALA A 15 -6.73 -0.98 9.01
N ILE A 16 -7.18 -2.23 9.15
CA ILE A 16 -7.43 -3.14 8.01
C ILE A 16 -8.60 -2.64 7.15
N ALA A 17 -9.69 -2.18 7.75
CA ALA A 17 -10.80 -1.58 7.02
C ALA A 17 -10.34 -0.35 6.23
N GLU A 18 -9.49 0.47 6.83
CA GLU A 18 -8.94 1.65 6.18
C GLU A 18 -7.96 1.29 5.05
N ALA A 19 -7.15 0.24 5.21
CA ALA A 19 -6.31 -0.30 4.14
C ALA A 19 -7.17 -0.74 2.93
N LYS A 20 -8.28 -1.46 3.17
CA LYS A 20 -9.23 -1.85 2.12
C LYS A 20 -9.85 -0.64 1.42
N ARG A 21 -10.23 0.39 2.17
CA ARG A 21 -10.75 1.65 1.63
C ARG A 21 -9.71 2.35 0.74
N TYR A 22 -8.46 2.42 1.18
CA TYR A 22 -7.38 3.02 0.38
C TYR A 22 -7.13 2.25 -0.91
N LEU A 23 -7.14 0.91 -0.87
CA LEU A 23 -7.00 0.10 -2.07
C LEU A 23 -8.18 0.27 -3.04
N ALA A 24 -9.42 0.41 -2.53
CA ALA A 24 -10.59 0.69 -3.37
C ALA A 24 -10.45 2.06 -4.07
N ASN A 25 -10.17 3.11 -3.30
CA ASN A 25 -9.96 4.46 -3.83
C ASN A 25 -8.81 4.53 -4.84
N ALA A 26 -7.73 3.78 -4.61
CA ALA A 26 -6.62 3.67 -5.54
C ALA A 26 -7.06 3.14 -6.91
N LYS A 27 -7.86 2.06 -6.91
CA LYS A 27 -8.40 1.47 -8.14
C LYS A 27 -9.34 2.42 -8.86
N GLU A 28 -10.23 3.08 -8.12
CA GLU A 28 -11.15 4.09 -8.67
C GLU A 28 -10.40 5.26 -9.31
N THR A 29 -9.34 5.75 -8.67
CA THR A 29 -8.53 6.84 -9.21
C THR A 29 -7.77 6.41 -10.45
N ILE A 30 -7.12 5.24 -10.46
CA ILE A 30 -6.42 4.74 -11.66
C ILE A 30 -7.38 4.56 -12.83
N ALA A 31 -8.61 4.09 -12.57
CA ALA A 31 -9.63 3.88 -13.59
C ALA A 31 -10.09 5.18 -14.30
N LYS A 32 -9.77 6.36 -13.75
CA LYS A 32 -10.03 7.65 -14.41
C LYS A 32 -9.07 7.91 -15.58
N SER A 33 -7.90 7.26 -15.60
CA SER A 33 -7.02 7.35 -16.77
C SER A 33 -7.61 6.55 -17.92
N PRO A 34 -7.72 7.13 -19.13
CA PRO A 34 -7.96 6.35 -20.34
C PRO A 34 -6.90 5.26 -20.52
N ILE A 35 -7.30 4.20 -21.21
CA ILE A 35 -6.40 3.14 -21.66
C ILE A 35 -6.02 3.44 -23.11
N GLY A 36 -4.72 3.43 -23.39
CA GLY A 36 -4.23 3.69 -24.74
C GLY A 36 -4.74 2.69 -25.76
N ILE A 37 -4.80 3.09 -27.04
CA ILE A 37 -5.42 2.31 -28.14
C ILE A 37 -4.93 0.86 -28.19
N ALA A 38 -3.64 0.62 -27.93
CA ALA A 38 -3.05 -0.72 -27.93
C ALA A 38 -3.32 -1.55 -26.65
N GLY A 39 -4.00 -1.00 -25.66
CA GLY A 39 -4.39 -1.68 -24.41
C GLY A 39 -3.24 -1.93 -23.42
N LYS A 40 -2.08 -1.29 -23.59
CA LYS A 40 -0.86 -1.59 -22.80
C LYS A 40 -0.58 -0.58 -21.69
N ILE A 41 -0.95 0.69 -21.89
CA ILE A 41 -0.61 1.78 -20.99
C ILE A 41 -1.84 2.57 -20.57
N TYR A 42 -1.76 3.18 -19.41
CA TYR A 42 -2.59 4.32 -19.03
C TYR A 42 -2.08 5.59 -19.73
N GLU A 43 -2.99 6.41 -20.25
CA GLU A 43 -2.61 7.64 -20.95
C GLU A 43 -2.36 8.82 -20.01
N ASP A 44 -3.04 8.87 -18.85
CA ASP A 44 -2.89 9.94 -17.87
C ASP A 44 -2.11 9.47 -16.65
N SER A 45 -0.80 9.78 -16.65
CA SER A 45 0.11 9.45 -15.57
C SER A 45 -0.27 10.09 -14.22
N LYS A 46 -1.02 11.20 -14.19
CA LYS A 46 -1.43 11.84 -12.93
C LYS A 46 -2.30 10.91 -12.11
N TYR A 47 -3.36 10.36 -12.73
CA TYR A 47 -4.26 9.42 -12.06
C TYR A 47 -3.54 8.13 -11.64
N VAL A 48 -2.60 7.66 -12.46
CA VAL A 48 -1.78 6.49 -12.10
C VAL A 48 -0.92 6.77 -10.87
N ARG A 49 -0.24 7.91 -10.82
CA ARG A 49 0.62 8.31 -9.70
C ARG A 49 -0.18 8.46 -8.41
N GLU A 50 -1.32 9.15 -8.46
CA GLU A 50 -2.21 9.34 -7.30
C GLU A 50 -2.71 8.00 -6.76
N GLY A 51 -3.21 7.13 -7.64
CA GLY A 51 -3.69 5.82 -7.22
C GLY A 51 -2.59 4.88 -6.74
N ALA A 52 -1.41 4.90 -7.37
CA ALA A 52 -0.27 4.11 -6.93
C ALA A 52 0.20 4.52 -5.52
N ALA A 53 0.26 5.83 -5.24
CA ALA A 53 0.57 6.33 -3.90
C ALA A 53 -0.45 5.84 -2.86
N MET A 54 -1.75 5.91 -3.18
CA MET A 54 -2.81 5.41 -2.28
C MET A 54 -2.73 3.90 -2.05
N ALA A 55 -2.45 3.12 -3.09
CA ALA A 55 -2.31 1.67 -2.98
C ALA A 55 -1.07 1.27 -2.17
N TYR A 56 0.05 1.98 -2.33
CA TYR A 56 1.22 1.80 -1.49
C TYR A 56 0.89 2.06 -0.02
N LEU A 57 0.21 3.18 0.29
CA LEU A 57 -0.23 3.48 1.65
C LEU A 57 -1.21 2.44 2.22
N ALA A 58 -2.03 1.81 1.37
CA ALA A 58 -2.92 0.73 1.80
C ALA A 58 -2.14 -0.47 2.36
N ALA A 59 -1.03 -0.88 1.72
CA ALA A 59 -0.19 -1.96 2.22
C ALA A 59 0.46 -1.61 3.56
N LEU A 60 0.97 -0.37 3.71
CA LEU A 60 1.56 0.09 4.97
C LEU A 60 0.54 0.08 6.12
N LYS A 61 -0.68 0.57 5.86
CA LYS A 61 -1.78 0.52 6.84
C LYS A 61 -2.16 -0.89 7.27
N ALA A 62 -2.09 -1.86 6.36
CA ALA A 62 -2.34 -3.25 6.71
C ALA A 62 -1.27 -3.79 7.67
N ILE A 63 -0.01 -3.45 7.42
CA ILE A 63 1.12 -3.79 8.30
C ILE A 63 0.95 -3.12 9.67
N ASP A 64 0.57 -1.84 9.71
CA ASP A 64 0.28 -1.11 10.95
C ASP A 64 -0.82 -1.81 11.75
N GLY A 65 -1.94 -2.15 11.09
CA GLY A 65 -3.06 -2.86 11.70
C GLY A 65 -2.65 -4.20 12.33
N TRP A 66 -1.85 -4.98 11.61
CA TRP A 66 -1.32 -6.24 12.13
C TRP A 66 -0.44 -6.03 13.37
N LEU A 67 0.46 -5.04 13.35
CA LEU A 67 1.32 -4.70 14.48
C LEU A 67 0.51 -4.27 15.70
N LEU A 68 -0.53 -3.46 15.50
CA LEU A 68 -1.47 -3.05 16.55
C LEU A 68 -2.17 -4.27 17.16
N GLY A 69 -2.62 -5.20 16.34
CA GLY A 69 -3.20 -6.47 16.80
C GLY A 69 -2.22 -7.36 17.58
N LYS A 70 -0.92 -7.16 17.40
CA LYS A 70 0.15 -7.80 18.20
C LYS A 70 0.52 -7.01 19.47
N GLY A 71 -0.20 -5.93 19.78
CA GLY A 71 0.05 -5.09 20.94
C GLY A 71 1.17 -4.06 20.76
N THR A 72 1.59 -3.78 19.52
CA THR A 72 2.53 -2.69 19.24
C THR A 72 1.83 -1.36 19.50
N PRO A 73 2.34 -0.48 20.37
CA PRO A 73 1.78 0.85 20.58
C PRO A 73 1.89 1.71 19.31
N ASN A 74 0.94 2.62 19.07
CA ASN A 74 0.92 3.48 17.87
C ASN A 74 2.23 4.25 17.67
N GLU A 75 2.81 4.78 18.75
CA GLU A 75 4.04 5.57 18.69
C GLU A 75 5.27 4.77 18.23
N LYS A 76 5.17 3.42 18.27
CA LYS A 76 6.19 2.47 17.84
C LYS A 76 5.89 1.83 16.47
N LEU A 77 4.86 2.31 15.77
CA LEU A 77 4.62 1.88 14.40
C LEU A 77 5.76 2.34 13.47
N PRO A 78 6.03 1.60 12.39
CA PRO A 78 7.10 1.94 11.45
C PRO A 78 6.89 3.33 10.84
N LYS A 79 7.99 4.07 10.67
CA LYS A 79 8.01 5.43 10.08
C LYS A 79 8.88 5.53 8.83
N SER A 80 9.61 4.47 8.52
CA SER A 80 10.46 4.36 7.34
C SER A 80 10.23 3.03 6.64
N ILE A 81 10.57 2.98 5.36
CA ILE A 81 10.46 1.74 4.58
C ILE A 81 11.35 0.63 5.16
N ASP A 82 12.53 0.96 5.69
CA ASP A 82 13.43 -0.01 6.32
C ASP A 82 12.81 -0.65 7.57
N GLU A 83 12.06 0.13 8.35
CA GLU A 83 11.31 -0.38 9.50
C GLU A 83 10.14 -1.27 9.07
N TYR A 84 9.41 -0.91 8.02
CA TYR A 84 8.38 -1.78 7.42
C TYR A 84 8.99 -3.10 6.91
N TRP A 85 10.16 -3.04 6.28
CA TRP A 85 10.92 -4.21 5.87
C TRP A 85 11.31 -5.09 7.05
N ALA A 86 11.70 -4.51 8.18
CA ALA A 86 12.08 -5.26 9.38
C ALA A 86 10.91 -6.08 9.95
N VAL A 87 9.66 -5.68 9.70
CA VAL A 87 8.45 -6.41 10.13
C VAL A 87 8.42 -7.84 9.59
N ARG A 88 8.99 -8.10 8.41
CA ARG A 88 9.03 -9.47 7.83
C ARG A 88 9.58 -10.50 8.80
N ARG A 89 10.53 -10.13 9.66
CA ARG A 89 11.16 -11.03 10.66
C ARG A 89 10.16 -11.52 11.72
N LYS A 90 9.05 -10.81 11.91
CA LYS A 90 8.01 -11.12 12.88
C LYS A 90 6.86 -11.97 12.28
N ILE A 91 6.84 -12.16 10.97
CA ILE A 91 5.80 -12.91 10.26
C ILE A 91 6.32 -14.34 10.02
N PRO A 92 5.63 -15.39 10.51
CA PRO A 92 5.96 -16.78 10.19
C PRO A 92 5.80 -17.04 8.68
N HIS A 93 6.66 -17.88 8.10
CA HIS A 93 6.61 -18.24 6.67
C HIS A 93 6.51 -17.02 5.72
N ASN A 94 7.29 -15.98 6.01
CA ASN A 94 7.25 -14.66 5.37
C ASN A 94 7.71 -14.59 3.90
N GLY A 95 7.97 -15.71 3.21
CA GLY A 95 8.49 -15.69 1.83
C GLY A 95 7.57 -14.89 0.90
N LYS A 96 6.29 -15.30 0.84
CA LYS A 96 5.25 -14.60 0.07
C LYS A 96 5.06 -13.15 0.49
N PHE A 97 5.01 -12.87 1.80
CA PHE A 97 4.91 -11.49 2.30
C PHE A 97 6.07 -10.61 1.81
N THR A 98 7.29 -11.14 1.84
CA THR A 98 8.50 -10.43 1.43
C THR A 98 8.48 -10.12 -0.06
N GLU A 99 8.06 -11.07 -0.88
CA GLU A 99 7.88 -10.88 -2.32
C GLU A 99 6.79 -9.83 -2.62
N ASP A 100 5.62 -9.97 -2.00
CA ASP A 100 4.52 -9.04 -2.20
C ASP A 100 4.90 -7.61 -1.75
N LEU A 101 5.58 -7.45 -0.62
CA LEU A 101 6.08 -6.14 -0.17
C LEU A 101 7.13 -5.56 -1.13
N THR A 102 7.96 -6.42 -1.74
CA THR A 102 8.96 -6.01 -2.74
C THR A 102 8.27 -5.44 -3.96
N ILE A 103 7.27 -6.17 -4.48
CA ILE A 103 6.47 -5.78 -5.62
C ILE A 103 5.73 -4.47 -5.33
N VAL A 104 5.14 -4.31 -4.15
CA VAL A 104 4.45 -3.08 -3.76
C VAL A 104 5.41 -1.89 -3.75
N TYR A 105 6.58 -2.03 -3.13
CA TYR A 105 7.56 -0.95 -3.06
C TYR A 105 8.12 -0.59 -4.45
N GLN A 106 8.54 -1.59 -5.23
CA GLN A 106 9.12 -1.36 -6.55
C GLN A 106 8.09 -0.85 -7.56
N ASN A 107 6.93 -1.49 -7.66
CA ASN A 107 5.97 -1.18 -8.70
C ASN A 107 5.12 0.05 -8.38
N LEU A 108 4.64 0.18 -7.15
CA LEU A 108 3.73 1.26 -6.80
C LEU A 108 4.48 2.49 -6.32
N HIS A 109 5.41 2.34 -5.37
CA HIS A 109 6.09 3.50 -4.79
C HIS A 109 7.17 4.07 -5.72
N LEU A 110 8.13 3.25 -6.15
CA LEU A 110 9.23 3.73 -7.00
C LEU A 110 8.80 3.92 -8.46
N GLY A 111 8.23 2.89 -9.09
CA GLY A 111 7.91 2.90 -10.52
C GLY A 111 6.73 3.82 -10.85
N ALA A 112 5.52 3.47 -10.40
CA ALA A 112 4.32 4.19 -10.78
C ALA A 112 4.23 5.57 -10.12
N TYR A 113 4.36 5.68 -8.79
CA TYR A 113 4.22 6.95 -8.08
C TYR A 113 5.38 7.91 -8.31
N TYR A 114 6.63 7.47 -8.08
CA TYR A 114 7.79 8.36 -8.14
C TYR A 114 8.30 8.58 -9.57
N GLN A 115 8.52 7.51 -10.34
CA GLN A 115 9.05 7.58 -11.71
C GLN A 115 7.96 7.83 -12.78
N GLY A 116 6.68 7.58 -12.47
CA GLY A 116 5.56 7.83 -13.39
C GLY A 116 5.32 6.73 -14.42
N PHE A 117 5.67 5.47 -14.12
CA PHE A 117 5.39 4.34 -15.03
C PHE A 117 3.89 4.10 -15.19
N VAL A 118 3.47 3.87 -16.44
CA VAL A 118 2.06 3.75 -16.83
C VAL A 118 1.68 2.39 -17.44
N ASP A 119 2.58 1.41 -17.42
CA ASP A 119 2.26 0.06 -17.90
C ASP A 119 1.17 -0.59 -17.05
N ILE A 120 0.11 -1.07 -17.71
CA ILE A 120 -1.08 -1.58 -17.03
C ILE A 120 -0.77 -2.85 -16.24
N ASN A 121 0.06 -3.76 -16.78
CA ASN A 121 0.38 -5.02 -16.11
C ASN A 121 1.27 -4.78 -14.89
N PHE A 122 2.21 -3.84 -15.02
CA PHE A 122 3.09 -3.42 -13.95
C PHE A 122 2.31 -2.87 -12.75
N VAL A 123 1.37 -1.95 -13.00
CA VAL A 123 0.50 -1.37 -11.97
C VAL A 123 -0.44 -2.42 -11.39
N LYS A 124 -1.08 -3.25 -12.23
CA LYS A 124 -1.98 -4.32 -11.77
C LYS A 124 -1.26 -5.35 -10.89
N ASN A 125 -0.01 -5.69 -11.20
CA ASN A 125 0.79 -6.57 -10.37
C ASN A 125 1.00 -5.98 -8.98
N GLY A 126 1.31 -4.68 -8.90
CA GLY A 126 1.41 -3.95 -7.63
C GLY A 126 0.09 -3.99 -6.84
N LEU A 127 -1.04 -3.65 -7.48
CA LEU A 127 -2.36 -3.67 -6.83
C LEU A 127 -2.76 -5.06 -6.31
N ARG A 128 -2.39 -6.12 -7.04
CA ARG A 128 -2.59 -7.51 -6.59
C ARG A 128 -1.77 -7.80 -5.35
N ALA A 129 -0.48 -7.47 -5.34
CA ALA A 129 0.37 -7.68 -4.17
C ALA A 129 -0.14 -6.94 -2.93
N VAL A 130 -0.67 -5.71 -3.07
CA VAL A 130 -1.35 -5.00 -1.95
C VAL A 130 -2.52 -5.82 -1.41
N LYS A 131 -3.37 -6.38 -2.28
CA LYS A 131 -4.51 -7.20 -1.87
C LYS A 131 -4.06 -8.43 -1.09
N GLU A 132 -3.02 -9.12 -1.58
CA GLU A 132 -2.46 -10.31 -0.92
C GLU A 132 -1.90 -9.97 0.47
N ILE A 133 -1.20 -8.84 0.62
CA ILE A 133 -0.74 -8.35 1.94
C ILE A 133 -1.92 -8.11 2.87
N ILE A 134 -2.96 -7.39 2.42
CA ILE A 134 -4.14 -7.12 3.25
C ILE A 134 -4.79 -8.42 3.71
N SER A 135 -5.00 -9.38 2.80
CA SER A 135 -5.62 -10.67 3.13
C SER A 135 -4.77 -11.55 4.03
N MET A 136 -3.44 -11.41 4.00
CA MET A 136 -2.56 -12.17 4.90
C MET A 136 -2.55 -11.61 6.33
N LEU A 137 -2.81 -10.31 6.48
CA LEU A 137 -2.63 -9.57 7.73
C LEU A 137 -3.94 -9.24 8.46
N GLU A 138 -5.10 -9.41 7.81
CA GLU A 138 -6.43 -9.32 8.43
C GLU A 138 -6.66 -10.40 9.51
#